data_AF-A0A2M7KKP8-F1
#
_entry.id   AF-A0A2M7KKP8-F1
#
_cell.length_a   1.000
_cell.length_b   1.000
_cell.length_c   1.000
_cell.angle_alpha   90.00
_cell.angle_beta   90.00
_cell.angle_gamma   90.00
#
_symmetry.space_group_name_H-M   'P 1'
#
loop_
_entity.id
_entity.type
_entity.pdbx_description
1 polymer ?
#
loop_
_entity_poly.entity_id
_entity_poly.type
_entity_poly.pdbx_seq_one_letter_code
_entity_poly.pdbx_strand_id
1 'polypeptide(L)' 'MRAVKAVYEDGNVSLREPVSLKGRHEVTVLIPEPREDGIAATMACAGMLNDLTPEQQRKFDEALSRKVWFSGRGDL' A
#
# COMPACT_ATOMS: atom_id res chain seq x y z
N MET A 1 16.68 -0.64 5.84
CA MET A 1 15.52 -1.37 6.41
C MET A 1 15.00 -2.32 5.35
N ARG A 2 14.99 -3.64 5.59
CA ARG A 2 14.50 -4.65 4.63
C ARG A 2 13.17 -5.19 5.14
N ALA A 3 12.12 -5.09 4.33
CA ALA A 3 10.84 -5.75 4.62
C ALA A 3 10.92 -7.22 4.18
N VAL A 4 10.47 -8.13 5.03
CA VAL A 4 10.41 -9.57 4.75
C VAL A 4 8.96 -10.00 4.84
N LYS A 5 8.52 -10.82 3.88
CA LYS A 5 7.15 -11.33 3.86
C LYS A 5 7.01 -12.52 4.80
N ALA A 6 5.90 -12.57 5.52
CA ALA A 6 5.55 -13.67 6.41
C ALA A 6 4.08 -14.07 6.20
N VAL A 7 3.70 -15.22 6.74
CA VAL A 7 2.31 -15.66 6.87
C VAL A 7 1.96 -15.62 8.36
N TYR A 8 0.80 -15.06 8.67
CA TYR A 8 0.22 -15.09 10.01
C TYR A 8 -0.93 -16.11 10.01
N GLU A 9 -0.89 -17.08 10.92
CA GLU A 9 -1.92 -18.11 11.10
C GLU A 9 -1.99 -18.49 12.60
N ASP A 10 -3.16 -18.34 13.21
CA ASP A 10 -3.44 -18.70 14.61
C ASP A 10 -2.39 -18.19 15.62
N GLY A 11 -1.97 -16.93 15.49
CA GLY A 11 -0.98 -16.31 16.38
C GLY A 11 0.48 -16.62 16.04
N ASN A 12 0.73 -17.44 15.02
CA ASN A 12 2.08 -17.80 14.57
C ASN A 12 2.49 -17.01 13.32
N VAL A 13 3.70 -16.47 13.33
CA VAL A 13 4.29 -15.76 12.19
C VAL A 13 5.40 -16.62 11.58
N SER A 14 5.19 -17.06 10.34
CA SER A 14 6.13 -17.89 9.58
C SER A 14 6.74 -17.08 8.42
N LEU A 15 8.06 -16.92 8.42
CA LEU A 15 8.78 -16.21 7.34
C LEU A 15 8.67 -16.99 6.02
N ARG A 16 8.35 -16.30 4.92
CA ARG A 16 8.29 -16.92 3.58
C ARG A 16 9.67 -17.13 2.95
N GLU A 17 10.66 -16.39 3.43
CA GLU A 17 12.04 -16.53 3.01
C GLU A 17 12.94 -16.59 4.26
N PRO A 18 14.01 -17.39 4.24
CA PRO A 18 14.95 -17.43 5.34
C PRO A 18 15.62 -16.07 5.52
N VAL A 19 15.64 -15.57 6.76
CA VAL A 19 16.38 -14.36 7.12
C VAL A 19 17.43 -14.74 8.14
N SER A 20 18.70 -14.54 7.79
CA SER A 20 19.82 -14.75 8.70
C SER A 20 19.96 -13.54 9.62
N LEU A 21 19.26 -13.58 10.76
CA LEU A 21 19.47 -12.63 11.85
C LEU A 21 20.39 -13.27 12.89
N LYS A 22 21.48 -12.59 13.27
CA LYS A 22 22.40 -13.08 14.30
C LYS A 22 21.87 -12.69 15.69
N GLY A 23 21.63 -13.66 16.55
CA GLY A 23 21.17 -13.42 17.93
C GLY A 23 19.66 -13.19 18.06
N ARG A 24 19.23 -12.62 19.20
CA ARG A 24 17.81 -12.35 19.50
C ARG A 24 17.45 -10.94 19.01
N HIS A 25 16.36 -10.83 18.26
CA HIS A 25 15.82 -9.57 17.75
C HIS A 25 14.37 -9.41 18.18
N GLU A 26 13.99 -8.19 18.50
CA GLU A 26 12.59 -7.81 18.70
C GLU A 26 11.92 -7.63 17.33
N VAL A 27 10.68 -8.10 17.21
CA VAL A 27 9.89 -8.02 15.98
C VAL A 27 8.59 -7.31 16.28
N THR A 28 8.29 -6.27 15.50
CA THR A 28 7.01 -5.56 15.54
C THR A 28 6.14 -6.02 14.39
N VAL A 29 4.95 -6.52 14.69
CA VAL A 29 3.94 -6.87 13.70
C VAL A 29 2.94 -5.71 13.61
N LEU A 30 2.86 -5.08 12.44
CA LEU A 30 1.85 -4.07 12.16
C LEU A 30 0.65 -4.76 11.52
N ILE A 31 -0.46 -4.84 12.25
CA ILE A 31 -1.72 -5.35 11.74
C ILE A 31 -2.52 -4.14 11.26
N PRO A 32 -2.69 -3.92 9.95
CA PRO A 32 -3.57 -2.87 9.47
C PRO A 32 -5.01 -3.25 9.85
N GLU A 33 -5.66 -2.41 10.64
CA GLU A 33 -7.10 -2.53 10.82
C GLU A 33 -7.76 -2.33 9.45
N PRO A 34 -8.75 -3.16 9.09
CA PRO A 34 -9.51 -2.93 7.87
C PRO A 34 -10.25 -1.60 8.01
N ARG A 35 -9.69 -0.54 7.41
CA ARG A 35 -10.38 0.73 7.27
C ARG A 35 -11.49 0.52 6.26
N GLU A 36 -12.74 0.54 6.72
CA GLU A 36 -13.93 0.51 5.86
C GLU A 36 -13.85 1.59 4.76
N ASP A 37 -13.17 2.71 5.06
CA ASP A 37 -12.90 3.85 4.19
C ASP A 37 -12.11 3.49 2.92
N GLY A 38 -11.27 2.45 2.99
CA GLY A 38 -10.35 2.11 1.89
C GLY A 38 -11.07 1.53 0.67
N ILE A 39 -12.10 0.71 0.89
CA ILE A 39 -12.88 0.10 -0.20
C ILE A 39 -13.79 1.16 -0.83
N ALA A 40 -14.46 1.97 -0.01
CA ALA A 40 -15.31 3.06 -0.48
C ALA A 40 -14.50 4.10 -1.26
N ALA A 41 -13.33 4.51 -0.76
CA ALA A 41 -12.42 5.41 -1.47
C ALA A 41 -11.90 4.79 -2.77
N THR A 42 -11.54 3.50 -2.77
CA THR A 42 -11.10 2.79 -3.98
C THR A 42 -12.20 2.73 -5.03
N MET A 43 -13.43 2.44 -4.62
CA MET A 43 -14.59 2.41 -5.51
C MET A 43 -14.96 3.80 -6.03
N ALA A 44 -14.90 4.84 -5.20
CA ALA A 44 -15.13 6.23 -5.61
C ALA A 44 -14.08 6.67 -6.64
N CYS A 45 -12.80 6.37 -6.39
CA CYS A 45 -11.73 6.64 -7.34
C CYS A 45 -11.92 5.87 -8.66
N ALA A 46 -12.35 4.61 -8.61
CA ALA A 46 -12.64 3.83 -9.82
C ALA A 46 -13.81 4.43 -10.63
N GLY A 47 -14.85 4.92 -9.96
CA GLY A 47 -15.96 5.64 -10.60
C GLY A 47 -15.49 6.91 -11.32
N MET A 48 -14.70 7.74 -10.63
CA MET A 48 -14.15 8.97 -11.20
C MET A 48 -13.22 8.74 -12.41
N LEU A 49 -12.50 7.60 -12.43
CA LEU A 49 -11.66 7.23 -13.58
C LEU A 49 -12.49 6.76 -14.78
N ASN A 50 -13.63 6.09 -14.55
CA ASN A 50 -14.52 5.65 -15.62
C ASN A 50 -15.25 6.79 -16.33
N ASP A 51 -15.42 7.93 -15.66
CA ASP A 51 -16.04 9.14 -16.22
C ASP A 51 -15.07 9.96 -17.10
N LEU A 52 -13.79 9.56 -17.17
CA LEU A 52 -12.81 10.26 -17.99
C LEU A 52 -13.07 9.99 -19.48
N THR A 53 -13.11 11.07 -20.25
CA THR A 53 -13.01 10.94 -21.72
C THR A 53 -11.63 10.36 -22.10
N PRO A 54 -11.49 9.74 -23.28
CA PRO A 54 -10.21 9.17 -23.72
C PRO A 54 -9.04 10.17 -23.71
N GLU A 55 -9.30 11.45 -23.98
CA GLU A 55 -8.27 12.50 -23.92
C GLU A 55 -7.83 12.80 -22.48
N GLN A 56 -8.77 12.82 -21.53
CA GLN A 56 -8.48 13.04 -20.11
C GLN A 56 -7.75 11.84 -19.50
N GLN A 57 -8.13 10.62 -19.87
CA GLN A 57 -7.43 9.40 -19.45
C GLN A 57 -5.96 9.45 -19.89
N ARG A 58 -5.69 9.83 -21.15
CA ARG A 58 -4.32 9.93 -21.67
C ARG A 58 -3.47 10.95 -20.89
N LYS A 59 -4.05 12.10 -20.52
CA LYS A 59 -3.35 13.12 -19.70
C LYS A 59 -3.10 12.62 -18.27
N PHE A 60 -4.02 11.85 -17.70
CA PHE A 60 -3.86 11.24 -16.39
C PHE A 60 -2.74 10.20 -16.37
N ASP A 61 -2.70 9.31 -17.38
CA ASP A 61 -1.65 8.30 -17.51
C ASP A 61 -0.26 8.94 -17.72
N GLU A 62 -0.21 10.01 -18.53
CA GLU A 62 0.99 10.81 -18.71
C GLU A 62 1.46 11.45 -17.39
N ALA A 63 0.54 11.99 -16.58
CA ALA A 63 0.86 12.55 -15.28
C ALA A 63 1.38 11.48 -14.29
N LEU A 64 0.80 10.28 -14.26
CA LEU A 64 1.29 9.17 -13.43
C LEU A 64 2.69 8.71 -13.83
N SER A 65 2.99 8.67 -15.13
CA SER A 65 4.31 8.26 -15.64
C SER A 65 5.45 9.19 -15.19
N ARG A 66 5.12 10.44 -14.82
CA ARG A 66 6.08 11.46 -14.38
C ARG A 66 6.52 11.30 -12.91
N LYS A 67 6.16 10.19 -12.24
CA LYS A 67 6.48 9.90 -10.82
C LYS A 67 6.18 11.10 -9.92
N VAL A 68 4.94 11.60 -9.96
CA VAL A 68 4.51 12.67 -9.05
C VAL A 68 4.52 12.12 -7.64
N TRP A 69 5.48 12.56 -6.85
CA TRP A 69 5.58 12.23 -5.43
C TRP A 69 4.47 13.01 -4.71
N PHE A 70 3.36 12.34 -4.37
CA PHE A 70 2.36 12.90 -3.46
C PHE A 70 2.95 12.87 -2.05
N SER A 71 3.78 13.87 -1.72
CA SER A 71 4.11 14.16 -0.33
C SER A 71 2.88 14.80 0.31
N GLY A 72 2.12 14.01 1.05
CA GLY A 72 1.11 14.54 1.96
C GLY A 72 1.80 15.47 2.96
N ARG A 73 1.58 16.78 2.84
CA ARG A 73 1.78 17.69 3.97
C ARG A 73 0.70 17.35 4.98
N GLY A 74 1.06 16.54 5.96
CA GLY A 74 0.37 16.54 7.24
C GLY A 74 0.72 17.86 7.93
N ASP A 75 -0.16 18.84 7.77
CA ASP A 75 -0.32 19.96 8.69
C ASP A 75 -1.82 20.09 8.94
N LEU A 76 -2.28 19.47 10.03
CA LEU A 76 -3.41 19.85 10.88
C LEU A 76 -3.36 18.99 12.15
#